data_AF-A0A8C1YES3-F1
#
_entry.id   AF-A0A8C1YES3-F1
#
_cell.length_a   1.000
_cell.length_b   1.000
_cell.length_c   1.000
_cell.angle_alpha   90.00
_cell.angle_beta   90.00
_cell.angle_gamma   90.00
#
_symmetry.space_group_name_H-M   'P 1'
#
loop_
_entity.id
_entity.type
_entity.pdbx_description
1 polymer ?
#
loop_
_entity_poly.entity_id
_entity_poly.type
_entity_poly.pdbx_seq_one_letter_code
_entity_poly.pdbx_strand_id
1 'polypeptide(L)'
;MYFKMIVSFLAVTLTVAFAGMLGAPMDVDINDEGVQSALQFAVAEYNRRSNDAFVRQVSEVIKVQRQVVSGLKYIFTVKMGRTNCRKGDAGTLCAIHEDPNVAQVTQCNITVWSQAWLDSIKVLENTCM
;
A
#
# COMPACT_ATOMS: atom_id res chain seq x y z
N MET A 1 -55.01 -25.84 29.49
CA MET A 1 -54.24 -24.58 29.42
C MET A 1 -52.92 -24.83 30.14
N TYR A 2 -51.73 -24.81 29.56
CA TYR A 2 -51.21 -24.09 28.40
C TYR A 2 -49.95 -24.85 27.93
N PHE A 3 -49.87 -25.20 26.65
CA PHE A 3 -48.72 -25.85 26.04
C PHE A 3 -47.62 -24.78 25.86
N LYS A 4 -46.53 -24.85 26.62
CA LYS A 4 -45.39 -23.93 26.48
C LYS A 4 -44.61 -24.31 25.22
N MET A 5 -44.98 -23.68 24.11
CA MET A 5 -44.29 -23.77 22.83
C MET A 5 -42.89 -23.15 22.96
N ILE A 6 -41.86 -23.99 22.95
CA ILE A 6 -40.47 -23.55 22.79
C ILE A 6 -40.27 -23.27 21.29
N VAL A 7 -40.34 -21.99 20.91
CA VAL A 7 -40.03 -21.56 19.55
C VAL A 7 -38.51 -21.54 19.39
N SER A 8 -37.98 -22.53 18.68
CA SER A 8 -36.58 -22.55 18.25
C SER A 8 -36.43 -21.54 17.10
N PHE A 9 -35.87 -20.37 17.39
CA PHE A 9 -35.48 -19.40 16.38
C PHE A 9 -34.19 -19.89 15.70
N LEU A 10 -34.31 -20.52 14.55
CA LEU A 10 -33.18 -20.79 13.66
C LEU A 10 -32.75 -19.46 13.02
N ALA A 11 -31.69 -18.84 13.54
CA ALA A 11 -31.09 -17.66 12.93
C ALA A 11 -30.33 -18.10 11.66
N VAL A 12 -30.93 -17.88 10.49
CA VAL A 12 -30.26 -18.07 9.20
C VAL A 12 -29.35 -16.86 8.99
N THR A 13 -28.05 -17.01 9.27
CA THR A 13 -27.05 -15.99 8.95
C THR A 13 -26.76 -16.03 7.45
N LEU A 14 -27.27 -15.06 6.70
CA LEU A 14 -26.96 -14.87 5.29
C LEU A 14 -25.53 -14.30 5.17
N THR A 15 -24.52 -15.15 4.96
CA THR A 15 -23.19 -14.68 4.58
C THR A 15 -23.21 -14.29 3.11
N VAL A 16 -23.37 -13.01 2.82
CA VAL A 16 -23.22 -12.48 1.46
C VAL A 16 -21.73 -12.57 1.09
N ALA A 17 -21.37 -13.55 0.25
CA ALA A 17 -20.04 -13.61 -0.33
C ALA A 17 -19.89 -12.45 -1.33
N PHE A 18 -19.14 -11.40 -0.94
CA PHE A 18 -18.77 -10.32 -1.85
C PHE A 18 -17.80 -10.88 -2.90
N ALA A 19 -18.32 -11.22 -4.08
CA ALA A 19 -17.49 -11.37 -5.27
C ALA A 19 -17.00 -9.98 -5.67
N GLY A 20 -15.78 -9.61 -5.27
CA GLY A 20 -15.19 -8.31 -5.59
C GLY A 20 -15.12 -8.09 -7.11
N MET A 21 -15.58 -6.93 -7.58
CA MET A 21 -15.43 -6.53 -8.99
C MET A 21 -13.94 -6.32 -9.29
N LEU A 22 -13.33 -7.23 -10.06
CA LEU A 22 -11.89 -7.21 -10.34
C LEU A 22 -11.40 -5.91 -11.00
N GLY A 23 -12.24 -5.25 -11.79
CA GLY A 23 -11.91 -4.00 -12.49
C GLY A 23 -11.97 -2.73 -11.65
N ALA A 24 -12.57 -2.76 -10.46
CA ALA A 24 -12.58 -1.63 -9.55
C ALA A 24 -11.39 -1.71 -8.57
N PRO A 25 -10.85 -0.58 -8.08
CA PRO A 25 -9.90 -0.61 -6.98
C PRO A 25 -10.53 -1.25 -5.73
N MET A 26 -9.85 -2.26 -5.19
CA MET A 26 -10.28 -2.97 -3.98
C MET A 26 -9.17 -2.90 -2.94
N ASP A 27 -9.54 -2.73 -1.68
CA ASP A 27 -8.56 -2.77 -0.58
C ASP A 27 -7.91 -4.16 -0.52
N VAL A 28 -6.60 -4.19 -0.27
CA VAL A 28 -5.79 -5.41 -0.25
C VAL A 28 -4.88 -5.40 0.97
N ASP A 29 -4.48 -6.58 1.44
CA ASP A 29 -3.56 -6.69 2.56
C ASP A 29 -2.15 -6.20 2.16
N ILE A 30 -1.50 -5.44 3.04
CA ILE A 30 -0.13 -4.96 2.87
C ILE A 30 0.91 -6.11 2.89
N ASN A 31 0.53 -7.28 3.40
CA ASN A 31 1.36 -8.47 3.46
C ASN A 31 1.28 -9.33 2.18
N ASP A 32 0.46 -8.96 1.19
CA ASP A 32 0.48 -9.59 -0.14
C ASP A 32 1.85 -9.34 -0.80
N GLU A 33 2.52 -10.41 -1.25
CA GLU A 33 3.88 -10.33 -1.80
C GLU A 33 3.98 -9.38 -3.01
N GLY A 34 2.93 -9.34 -3.85
CA GLY A 34 2.86 -8.43 -4.99
C GLY A 34 2.73 -6.98 -4.54
N VAL A 35 1.97 -6.73 -3.47
CA VAL A 35 1.85 -5.41 -2.84
C VAL A 35 3.20 -4.96 -2.27
N GLN A 36 3.89 -5.80 -1.50
CA GLN A 36 5.20 -5.46 -0.92
C GLN A 36 6.23 -5.18 -2.02
N SER A 37 6.28 -6.01 -3.05
CA SER A 37 7.17 -5.83 -4.20
C SER A 37 6.89 -4.52 -4.93
N ALA A 38 5.61 -4.18 -5.16
CA ALA A 38 5.22 -2.93 -5.80
C ALA A 38 5.56 -1.71 -4.93
N LEU A 39 5.39 -1.79 -3.61
CA LEU A 39 5.73 -0.71 -2.68
C LEU A 39 7.24 -0.48 -2.62
N GLN A 40 8.04 -1.55 -2.57
CA GLN A 40 9.51 -1.45 -2.61
C GLN A 40 9.98 -0.80 -3.91
N PHE A 41 9.43 -1.22 -5.05
CA PHE A 41 9.71 -0.59 -6.35
C PHE A 41 9.32 0.89 -6.38
N ALA A 42 8.14 1.25 -5.85
CA ALA A 42 7.69 2.64 -5.74
C ALA A 42 8.65 3.50 -4.92
N VAL A 43 9.08 3.02 -3.74
CA VAL A 43 10.01 3.74 -2.86
C VAL A 43 11.38 3.90 -3.51
N ALA A 44 11.88 2.86 -4.20
CA ALA A 44 13.13 2.95 -4.94
C ALA A 44 13.06 4.00 -6.06
N GLU A 45 11.99 3.98 -6.87
CA GLU A 45 11.81 4.92 -7.97
C GLU A 45 11.58 6.36 -7.47
N TYR A 46 10.86 6.53 -6.36
CA TYR A 46 10.72 7.81 -5.67
C TYR A 46 12.10 8.40 -5.32
N ASN A 47 12.95 7.60 -4.67
CA ASN A 47 14.28 8.05 -4.26
C ASN A 47 15.20 8.33 -5.45
N ARG A 48 15.10 7.54 -6.52
CA ARG A 48 15.87 7.74 -7.76
C ARG A 48 15.51 9.06 -8.46
N ARG A 49 14.24 9.46 -8.44
CA ARG A 49 13.76 10.70 -9.08
C ARG A 49 13.88 11.94 -8.20
N SER A 50 13.87 11.77 -6.88
CA SER A 50 13.97 12.88 -5.93
C SER A 50 15.37 13.49 -5.91
N ASN A 51 15.46 14.83 -5.88
CA ASN A 51 16.72 15.56 -5.70
C ASN A 51 17.16 15.67 -4.23
N ASP A 52 16.43 15.07 -3.29
CA ASP A 52 16.82 15.06 -1.88
C ASP A 52 18.14 14.28 -1.69
N ALA A 53 19.05 14.79 -0.87
CA ALA A 53 20.31 14.13 -0.56
C ALA A 53 20.11 12.88 0.33
N PHE A 54 18.98 12.81 1.04
CA PHE A 54 18.66 11.72 1.95
C PHE A 54 17.67 10.74 1.34
N VAL A 55 17.78 9.48 1.75
CA VAL A 55 16.81 8.46 1.40
C VAL A 55 15.52 8.72 2.18
N ARG A 56 14.38 8.66 1.50
CA ARG A 56 13.06 8.60 2.13
C ARG A 56 12.54 7.17 2.19
N GLN A 57 11.85 6.84 3.25
CA GLN A 57 11.15 5.57 3.43
C GLN A 57 9.68 5.80 3.79
N VAL A 58 8.88 4.75 3.66
CA VAL A 58 7.49 4.74 4.13
C VAL A 58 7.50 4.71 5.65
N SER A 59 7.00 5.75 6.28
CA SER A 59 6.79 5.78 7.74
C SER A 59 5.46 5.14 8.12
N GLU A 60 4.46 5.20 7.23
CA GLU A 60 3.12 4.67 7.47
C GLU A 60 2.43 4.32 6.15
N VAL A 61 1.77 3.18 6.08
CA VAL A 61 0.86 2.83 4.99
C VAL A 61 -0.56 3.17 5.45
N ILE A 62 -1.16 4.20 4.87
CA ILE A 62 -2.52 4.63 5.21
C ILE A 62 -3.54 3.75 4.50
N LYS A 63 -3.31 3.50 3.21
CA LYS A 63 -4.20 2.71 2.37
C LYS A 63 -3.43 2.02 1.25
N VAL A 64 -3.84 0.80 0.94
CA VAL A 64 -3.39 0.11 -0.26
C VAL A 64 -4.58 -0.54 -0.98
N GLN A 65 -4.63 -0.33 -2.29
CA GLN A 65 -5.66 -0.92 -3.14
C GLN A 65 -5.03 -1.61 -4.34
N ARG A 66 -5.69 -2.65 -4.84
CA ARG A 66 -5.35 -3.36 -6.08
C ARG A 66 -6.49 -3.24 -7.08
N GLN A 67 -6.15 -3.04 -8.35
CA GLN A 67 -7.10 -2.99 -9.45
C GLN A 67 -6.59 -3.84 -10.62
N VAL A 68 -7.42 -4.74 -11.14
CA VAL A 68 -7.10 -5.51 -12.35
C VAL A 68 -7.40 -4.67 -13.58
N VAL A 69 -6.40 -4.55 -14.46
CA VAL A 69 -6.46 -3.88 -15.76
C VAL A 69 -5.74 -4.77 -16.78
N SER A 70 -5.08 -4.20 -17.80
CA SER A 70 -4.06 -4.91 -18.60
C SER A 70 -2.77 -5.16 -17.78
N GLY A 71 -2.92 -5.65 -16.55
CA GLY A 71 -1.90 -5.79 -15.50
C GLY A 71 -2.56 -5.62 -14.13
N LEU A 72 -1.74 -5.42 -13.10
CA LEU A 72 -2.19 -5.03 -11.77
C LEU A 72 -1.75 -3.60 -11.48
N LYS A 73 -2.72 -2.73 -11.15
CA LYS A 73 -2.42 -1.45 -10.52
C LYS A 73 -2.45 -1.61 -9.01
N TYR A 74 -1.39 -1.16 -8.35
CA TYR A 74 -1.31 -0.99 -6.92
C TYR A 74 -1.35 0.50 -6.61
N ILE A 75 -2.32 0.92 -5.81
CA ILE A 75 -2.59 2.32 -5.50
C ILE A 75 -2.30 2.50 -4.01
N PHE A 76 -1.26 3.27 -3.71
CA PHE A 76 -0.76 3.47 -2.37
C PHE A 76 -1.06 4.89 -1.91
N THR A 77 -1.65 5.01 -0.72
CA THR A 77 -1.62 6.24 0.07
C THR A 77 -0.71 5.99 1.27
N VAL A 78 0.45 6.64 1.28
CA VAL A 78 1.52 6.39 2.25
C VAL A 78 2.05 7.71 2.81
N LYS A 79 2.60 7.67 4.01
CA LYS A 79 3.46 8.75 4.51
C LYS A 79 4.92 8.40 4.25
N MET A 80 5.64 9.34 3.65
CA MET A 80 7.06 9.23 3.33
C MET A 80 7.85 10.18 4.21
N GLY A 81 8.88 9.68 4.90
CA GLY A 81 9.78 10.48 5.74
C GLY A 81 11.23 10.30 5.36
N ARG A 82 12.06 11.34 5.57
CA ARG A 82 13.52 11.24 5.49
C ARG A 82 14.06 10.30 6.54
N THR A 83 15.06 9.55 6.12
CA THR A 83 15.86 8.72 7.00
C THR A 83 17.16 9.43 7.40
N ASN A 84 17.89 8.81 8.31
CA ASN A 84 19.27 9.17 8.65
C ASN A 84 20.30 8.81 7.56
N CYS A 85 19.91 8.11 6.48
CA CYS A 85 20.81 7.71 5.41
C CYS A 85 20.89 8.75 4.28
N ARG A 86 22.11 9.06 3.83
CA ARG A 86 22.32 9.74 2.55
C ARG A 86 22.25 8.77 1.39
N LYS A 87 21.85 9.26 0.22
CA LYS A 87 21.88 8.48 -1.01
C LYS A 87 23.33 8.17 -1.39
N GLY A 88 23.61 6.90 -1.67
CA GLY A 88 24.94 6.42 -2.04
C GLY A 88 25.77 5.86 -0.88
N ASP A 89 25.34 6.07 0.37
CA ASP A 89 26.02 5.49 1.53
C ASP A 89 25.55 4.05 1.76
N ALA A 90 26.50 3.14 2.06
CA ALA A 90 26.23 1.74 2.42
C ALA A 90 25.84 1.60 3.91
N GLY A 91 24.92 2.45 4.38
CA GLY A 91 24.41 2.39 5.75
C GLY A 91 23.61 1.09 5.98
N THR A 92 23.90 0.38 7.08
CA THR A 92 23.26 -0.91 7.40
C THR A 92 21.81 -0.77 7.84
N LEU A 93 21.41 0.37 8.40
CA LEU A 93 20.07 0.62 8.93
C LEU A 93 19.63 2.06 8.63
N CYS A 94 18.76 2.21 7.63
CA CYS A 94 18.12 3.48 7.30
C CYS A 94 16.78 3.54 8.02
N ALA A 95 16.71 4.30 9.12
CA ALA A 95 15.50 4.53 9.90
C ALA A 95 15.01 5.95 9.66
N ILE A 96 13.68 6.15 9.74
CA ILE A 96 13.08 7.49 9.70
C ILE A 96 13.73 8.34 10.82
N HIS A 97 14.09 9.58 10.48
CA HIS A 97 14.73 10.49 11.42
C HIS A 97 13.79 10.79 12.60
N GLU A 98 14.31 10.81 13.83
CA GLU A 98 13.50 11.00 15.04
C GLU A 98 12.97 12.43 15.17
N ASP A 99 13.79 13.44 14.82
CA ASP A 99 13.34 14.83 14.76
C ASP A 99 12.31 15.04 13.63
N PRO A 100 11.05 15.43 13.95
CA PRO A 100 10.00 15.65 12.96
C PRO A 100 10.36 16.73 11.92
N ASN A 101 11.13 17.74 12.30
CA ASN A 101 11.53 18.84 11.42
C ASN A 101 12.52 18.37 10.33
N VAL A 102 13.30 17.34 10.63
CA VAL A 102 14.25 16.72 9.70
C VAL A 102 13.59 15.58 8.93
N ALA A 103 12.75 14.78 9.61
CA ALA A 103 11.99 13.69 9.00
C ALA A 103 11.10 14.18 7.86
N GLN A 104 10.52 15.38 7.98
CA GLN A 104 9.72 16.03 6.92
C GLN A 104 8.74 15.04 6.28
N VAL A 105 7.89 14.46 7.13
CA VAL A 105 6.94 13.44 6.73
C VAL A 105 5.85 14.08 5.87
N THR A 106 5.67 13.57 4.65
CA THR A 106 4.67 14.03 3.67
C THR A 106 3.81 12.87 3.23
N GLN A 107 2.52 13.12 2.99
CA GLN A 107 1.62 12.11 2.43
C GLN A 107 1.76 12.07 0.92
N CYS A 108 1.94 10.87 0.38
CA CYS A 108 2.08 10.62 -1.04
C CYS A 108 1.01 9.64 -1.53
N ASN A 109 0.49 9.92 -2.73
CA ASN A 109 -0.30 8.99 -3.53
C ASN A 109 0.58 8.47 -4.65
N ILE A 110 0.82 7.15 -4.66
CA ILE A 110 1.71 6.49 -5.62
C ILE A 110 0.96 5.35 -6.29
N THR A 111 0.95 5.34 -7.62
CA THR A 111 0.31 4.28 -8.41
C THR A 111 1.37 3.50 -9.17
N VAL A 112 1.46 2.19 -8.93
CA VAL A 112 2.37 1.27 -9.61
C VAL A 112 1.58 0.35 -10.52
N TRP A 113 2.04 0.16 -11.76
CA TRP A 113 1.46 -0.77 -12.71
C TRP A 113 2.45 -1.88 -13.02
N SER A 114 2.04 -3.11 -12.70
CA SER A 114 2.81 -4.33 -12.93
C SER A 114 2.16 -5.19 -14.01
N GLN A 115 2.96 -5.67 -14.94
CA GLN A 115 2.60 -6.58 -16.02
C GLN A 115 3.60 -7.74 -16.01
N ALA A 116 3.33 -8.74 -15.17
CA ALA A 116 4.25 -9.85 -14.93
C ALA A 116 4.63 -10.61 -16.21
N TRP A 117 3.70 -10.78 -17.15
CA TRP A 117 3.95 -11.47 -18.43
C TRP A 117 4.84 -10.69 -19.42
N LEU A 118 5.18 -9.43 -19.11
CA LEU A 118 6.11 -8.60 -19.88
C LEU A 118 7.36 -8.22 -19.06
N ASP A 119 7.52 -8.76 -17.85
CA ASP A 119 8.55 -8.36 -16.89
C ASP A 119 8.62 -6.83 -16.68
N SER A 120 7.47 -6.17 -16.72
CA SER A 120 7.36 -4.72 -16.71
C SER A 120 6.66 -4.21 -15.45
N ILE A 121 7.33 -3.33 -14.72
CA ILE A 121 6.77 -2.60 -13.58
C ILE A 121 7.10 -1.11 -13.70
N LYS A 122 6.12 -0.25 -13.49
CA LYS A 122 6.24 1.21 -13.70
C LYS A 122 5.49 1.99 -12.64
N VAL A 123 6.06 3.11 -12.21
CA VAL A 123 5.32 4.14 -11.46
C VAL A 123 4.57 5.01 -12.46
N LEU A 124 3.24 5.02 -12.37
CA LEU A 124 2.36 5.85 -13.21
C LEU A 124 2.13 7.22 -12.59
N GLU A 125 1.97 7.27 -11.27
CA GLU A 125 1.68 8.49 -10.52
C GLU A 125 2.53 8.51 -9.25
N ASN A 126 3.01 9.69 -8.86
CA ASN A 126 3.76 9.92 -7.63
C ASN A 126 3.59 11.39 -7.23
N THR A 127 2.54 11.65 -6.44
CA THR A 127 2.18 13.01 -6.00
C THR A 127 2.25 13.06 -4.48
N CYS A 128 3.01 14.00 -3.92
CA CYS A 128 3.11 14.23 -2.49
C CYS A 128 2.63 15.64 -2.14
N MET A 129 1.99 15.78 -0.98
CA MET A 129 1.40 17.03 -0.47
C MET A 129 2.19 17.60 0.71
#